data_AF-A0A3A5JGU9-F1
#
_entry.id   AF-A0A3A5JGU9-F1
#
_cell.length_a   1.000
_cell.length_b   1.000
_cell.length_c   1.000
_cell.angle_alpha   90.00
_cell.angle_beta   90.00
_cell.angle_gamma   90.00
#
_symmetry.space_group_name_H-M   'P 1'
#
loop_
_entity.id
_entity.type
_entity.pdbx_description
1 polymer ?
#
loop_
_entity_poly.entity_id
_entity_poly.type
_entity_poly.pdbx_seq_one_letter_code
_entity_poly.pdbx_strand_id
1 'polypeptide(L)'
;MVCRRIKAIFEFALGVFVLRFVLRTRKSLAEYADEVDEDGPAPLSPSGIAIGAVMSLVTTWLSDLDVLAVRTNRRRRILFELVRSGQGGVFARFTSTPESFEVSYGLGSVCGLVVYRLWFGLLHPLPGPESETHEPATE
;
A
#
# COMPACT_ATOMS: atom_id res chain seq x y z
N MET A 1 4.53 -17.40 14.79
CA MET A 1 5.13 -16.04 14.83
C MET A 1 6.06 -15.66 13.66
N VAL A 2 7.11 -16.42 13.33
CA VAL A 2 8.22 -15.98 12.43
C VAL A 2 7.78 -15.62 11.00
N CYS A 3 6.89 -16.40 10.38
CA CYS A 3 6.45 -16.13 9.00
C CYS A 3 5.70 -14.81 8.81
N ARG A 4 4.92 -14.36 9.82
CA ARG A 4 4.16 -13.09 9.75
C ARG A 4 5.06 -11.88 9.86
N ARG A 5 6.05 -11.91 10.78
CA ARG A 5 7.03 -10.83 10.93
C ARG A 5 7.99 -10.74 9.74
N ILE A 6 8.48 -11.87 9.21
CA ILE A 6 9.33 -11.87 8.00
C ILE A 6 8.58 -11.25 6.82
N LYS A 7 7.32 -11.62 6.62
CA LYS A 7 6.49 -11.02 5.57
C LYS A 7 6.33 -9.50 5.75
N ALA A 8 6.06 -9.05 6.98
CA ALA A 8 5.95 -7.62 7.29
C ALA A 8 7.26 -6.85 7.04
N ILE A 9 8.40 -7.44 7.40
CA ILE A 9 9.73 -6.86 7.15
C ILE A 9 10.03 -6.81 5.64
N PHE A 10 9.67 -7.85 4.89
CA PHE A 10 9.85 -7.87 3.44
C PHE A 10 8.98 -6.80 2.76
N GLU A 11 7.71 -6.67 3.17
CA GLU A 11 6.82 -5.62 2.66
C GLU A 11 7.32 -4.21 3.03
N PHE A 12 7.88 -4.04 4.22
CA PHE A 12 8.53 -2.79 4.62
C PHE A 12 9.75 -2.48 3.73
N ALA A 13 10.67 -3.42 3.59
CA ALA A 13 11.88 -3.25 2.79
C ALA A 13 11.56 -2.99 1.31
N LEU A 14 10.60 -3.73 0.74
CA LEU A 14 10.12 -3.54 -0.61
C LEU A 14 9.43 -2.17 -0.75
N GLY A 15 8.60 -1.78 0.21
CA GLY A 15 7.93 -0.47 0.19
C GLY A 15 8.92 0.69 0.22
N VAL A 16 9.95 0.63 1.08
CA VAL A 16 11.03 1.62 1.14
C VAL A 16 11.81 1.64 -0.17
N PHE A 17 12.12 0.47 -0.74
CA PHE A 17 12.83 0.36 -2.01
C PHE A 17 12.02 1.00 -3.15
N VAL A 18 10.74 0.66 -3.29
CA VAL A 18 9.84 1.20 -4.31
C VAL A 18 9.69 2.71 -4.14
N LEU A 19 9.48 3.20 -2.92
CA LEU A 19 9.35 4.64 -2.65
C LEU A 19 10.62 5.38 -3.06
N ARG A 20 11.79 4.87 -2.67
CA ARG A 20 13.09 5.46 -3.03
C ARG A 20 13.32 5.41 -4.54
N PHE A 21 12.96 4.30 -5.19
CA PHE A 21 13.06 4.14 -6.64
C PHE A 21 12.19 5.17 -7.37
N VAL A 22 10.91 5.30 -7.00
CA VAL A 22 9.99 6.28 -7.63
C VAL A 22 10.47 7.71 -7.44
N LEU A 23 10.89 8.10 -6.22
CA LEU A 23 11.42 9.44 -5.96
C LEU A 23 12.70 9.72 -6.77
N ARG A 24 13.58 8.72 -6.90
CA ARG A 24 14.81 8.84 -7.70
C ARG A 24 14.50 8.99 -9.19
N THR A 25 13.64 8.13 -9.74
CA THR A 25 13.23 8.20 -11.15
C THR A 25 12.58 9.53 -11.46
N ARG A 26 11.69 10.03 -10.59
CA ARG A 26 11.08 11.36 -10.76
C ARG A 26 12.09 12.49 -10.71
N LYS A 27 13.09 12.41 -9.82
CA LYS A 27 14.18 13.39 -9.77
C LYS A 27 14.99 13.39 -11.07
N SER A 28 15.39 12.21 -11.54
CA SER A 28 16.14 12.06 -12.80
C SER A 28 15.33 12.51 -14.02
N LEU A 29 14.02 12.25 -14.04
CA LEU A 29 13.13 12.75 -15.10
C LEU A 29 12.99 14.28 -15.06
N ALA A 30 12.91 14.87 -13.86
CA ALA A 30 12.84 16.32 -13.73
C ALA A 30 14.14 17.00 -14.19
N GLU A 31 15.30 16.41 -13.86
CA GLU A 31 16.61 16.88 -14.31
C GLU A 31 16.76 16.77 -15.84
N TYR A 32 16.32 15.65 -16.43
CA TYR A 32 16.31 15.47 -17.88
C TYR A 32 15.32 16.41 -18.60
N ALA A 33 14.13 16.63 -18.05
CA ALA A 33 13.14 17.53 -18.64
C ALA A 33 13.63 18.99 -18.62
N ASP A 34 14.33 19.40 -17.56
CA ASP A 34 14.98 20.71 -17.45
C ASP A 34 16.12 20.87 -18.47
N GLU A 35 16.87 19.80 -18.77
CA GLU A 35 17.93 19.82 -19.79
C GLU A 35 17.40 19.93 -21.23
N VAL A 36 16.17 19.45 -21.50
CA VAL A 36 15.60 19.32 -22.86
C VAL A 36 14.42 20.29 -23.10
N ASP A 37 14.13 21.20 -22.15
CA ASP A 37 12.97 22.11 -22.19
C ASP A 37 11.62 21.38 -22.43
N GLU A 38 11.47 20.16 -21.93
CA GLU A 38 10.23 19.38 -22.00
C GLU A 38 9.37 19.53 -20.73
N ASP A 39 8.07 19.24 -20.85
CA ASP A 39 7.18 19.18 -19.69
C ASP A 39 7.65 18.09 -18.71
N GLY A 40 8.04 18.52 -17.51
CA GLY A 40 8.49 17.66 -16.42
C GLY A 40 7.42 16.69 -15.90
N PRO A 41 7.78 15.81 -14.95
CA PRO A 41 6.86 14.76 -14.48
C PRO A 41 5.61 15.36 -13.81
N ALA A 42 4.43 14.83 -14.14
CA ALA A 42 3.12 15.34 -13.70
C ALA A 42 3.08 15.73 -12.22
N PRO A 43 2.58 16.93 -11.86
CA PRO A 43 2.68 17.48 -10.51
C PRO A 43 2.05 16.55 -9.47
N LEU A 44 2.68 16.46 -8.29
CA LEU A 44 2.16 15.64 -7.19
C LEU A 44 0.94 16.32 -6.58
N SER A 45 -0.13 15.54 -6.42
CA SER A 45 -1.37 15.95 -5.76
C SER A 45 -1.29 15.60 -4.26
N PRO A 46 -1.23 16.58 -3.35
CA PRO A 46 -1.18 16.32 -1.92
C PRO A 46 -2.40 15.52 -1.43
N SER A 47 -3.58 15.78 -2.01
CA SER A 47 -4.81 15.05 -1.70
C SER A 47 -4.73 13.60 -2.16
N GLY A 48 -4.16 13.33 -3.34
CA GLY A 48 -3.91 11.97 -3.81
C GLY A 48 -3.00 11.19 -2.87
N ILE A 49 -1.90 11.81 -2.42
CA ILE A 49 -0.97 11.20 -1.45
C ILE A 49 -1.69 10.91 -0.13
N ALA A 50 -2.42 11.88 0.43
CA ALA A 50 -3.12 11.71 1.69
C ALA A 50 -4.18 10.59 1.63
N ILE A 51 -5.02 10.59 0.59
CA ILE A 51 -6.06 9.57 0.40
C ILE A 51 -5.42 8.20 0.22
N GLY A 52 -4.39 8.07 -0.62
CA GLY A 52 -3.65 6.82 -0.81
C GLY A 52 -3.08 6.28 0.50
N ALA A 53 -2.46 7.14 1.30
CA ALA A 53 -1.86 6.75 2.57
C ALA A 53 -2.90 6.24 3.58
N VAL A 54 -4.01 6.97 3.76
CA VAL A 54 -5.10 6.57 4.66
C VAL A 54 -5.73 5.26 4.20
N MET A 55 -6.02 5.11 2.90
CA MET A 55 -6.61 3.87 2.38
C MET A 55 -5.70 2.67 2.56
N SER A 56 -4.39 2.85 2.35
CA SER A 56 -3.39 1.80 2.59
C SER A 56 -3.30 1.40 4.06
N LEU A 57 -3.34 2.38 4.98
CA LEU A 57 -3.37 2.12 6.42
C LEU A 57 -4.61 1.29 6.81
N VAL A 58 -5.80 1.75 6.41
CA VAL A 58 -7.07 1.09 6.75
C VAL A 58 -7.13 -0.32 6.15
N THR A 59 -6.80 -0.48 4.87
CA THR A 59 -6.88 -1.80 4.21
C THR A 59 -5.87 -2.79 4.79
N THR A 60 -4.66 -2.34 5.12
CA THR A 60 -3.63 -3.20 5.74
C THR A 60 -4.03 -3.56 7.17
N TRP A 61 -4.58 -2.63 7.93
CA TRP A 61 -5.10 -2.87 9.27
C TRP A 61 -6.25 -3.88 9.30
N LEU A 62 -7.26 -3.71 8.42
CA LEU A 62 -8.37 -4.65 8.28
C LEU A 62 -7.89 -6.06 7.91
N SER A 63 -6.88 -6.13 7.02
CA SER A 63 -6.28 -7.41 6.61
C SER A 63 -5.53 -8.10 7.75
N ASP A 64 -4.78 -7.34 8.56
CA ASP A 64 -4.00 -7.88 9.67
C ASP A 64 -4.90 -8.33 10.84
N LEU A 65 -5.98 -7.59 11.11
CA LEU A 65 -7.02 -7.96 12.07
C LEU A 65 -7.89 -9.15 11.62
N ASP A 66 -7.74 -9.61 10.38
CA ASP A 66 -8.57 -10.66 9.78
C ASP A 66 -10.07 -10.31 9.78
N VAL A 67 -10.39 -9.02 9.62
CA VAL A 67 -11.77 -8.56 9.56
C VAL A 67 -12.46 -9.23 8.38
N LEU A 68 -13.67 -9.73 8.60
CA LEU A 68 -14.45 -10.51 7.62
C LEU A 68 -13.75 -11.78 7.11
N ALA A 69 -12.80 -12.35 7.84
CA ALA A 69 -12.07 -13.56 7.40
C ALA A 69 -11.38 -13.36 6.05
N VAL A 70 -10.92 -12.13 5.75
CA VAL A 70 -10.22 -11.79 4.51
C VAL A 70 -8.91 -12.57 4.39
N ARG A 71 -8.25 -12.89 5.51
CA ARG A 71 -7.00 -13.68 5.50
C ARG A 71 -7.28 -15.18 5.40
N THR A 72 -8.32 -15.65 6.09
CA THR A 72 -8.65 -17.09 6.20
C THR A 72 -9.44 -17.62 5.00
N ASN A 73 -10.25 -16.80 4.34
CA ASN A 73 -11.03 -17.24 3.18
C ASN A 73 -10.43 -16.74 1.86
N ARG A 74 -9.94 -17.67 1.03
CA ARG A 74 -9.29 -17.38 -0.26
C ARG A 74 -10.18 -16.58 -1.22
N ARG A 75 -11.51 -16.80 -1.24
CA ARG A 75 -12.44 -16.06 -2.10
C ARG A 75 -12.58 -14.61 -1.63
N ARG A 76 -12.70 -14.39 -0.32
CA ARG A 76 -12.78 -13.06 0.27
C ARG A 76 -11.47 -12.29 0.11
N ARG A 77 -10.34 -12.99 0.20
CA ARG A 77 -9.02 -12.43 -0.11
C ARG A 77 -8.94 -11.90 -1.53
N ILE A 78 -9.35 -12.70 -2.53
CA ILE A 78 -9.31 -12.28 -3.94
C ILE A 78 -10.22 -11.07 -4.17
N LEU A 79 -11.45 -11.08 -3.63
CA LEU A 79 -12.36 -9.95 -3.74
C LEU A 79 -11.78 -8.69 -3.09
N PHE A 80 -11.15 -8.82 -1.92
CA PHE A 80 -10.53 -7.71 -1.23
C PHE A 80 -9.37 -7.11 -2.03
N GLU A 81 -8.49 -7.94 -2.59
CA GLU A 81 -7.39 -7.47 -3.45
C GLU A 81 -7.92 -6.80 -4.75
N LEU A 82 -9.01 -7.32 -5.31
CA LEU A 82 -9.66 -6.73 -6.50
C LEU A 82 -10.25 -5.34 -6.20
N VAL A 83 -10.91 -5.19 -5.04
CA VAL A 83 -11.42 -3.88 -4.60
C VAL A 83 -10.26 -2.93 -4.34
N ARG A 84 -9.20 -3.41 -3.68
CA ARG A 84 -8.01 -2.61 -3.37
C ARG A 84 -7.31 -2.09 -4.64
N SER A 85 -7.17 -2.92 -5.68
CA SER A 85 -6.54 -2.50 -6.94
C SER A 85 -7.37 -1.46 -7.69
N GLY A 86 -8.70 -1.55 -7.63
CA GLY A 86 -9.61 -0.62 -8.32
C GLY A 86 -9.77 0.75 -7.64
N GLN A 87 -9.40 0.90 -6.36
CA GLN A 87 -9.65 2.12 -5.59
C GLN A 87 -9.02 3.37 -6.21
N GLY A 88 -7.78 3.28 -6.69
CA GLY A 88 -7.07 4.41 -7.29
C GLY A 88 -7.82 4.99 -8.49
N GLY A 89 -8.24 4.13 -9.41
CA GLY A 89 -9.01 4.53 -10.58
C GLY A 89 -10.42 5.05 -10.24
N VAL A 90 -11.06 4.53 -9.20
CA VAL A 90 -12.34 5.04 -8.72
C VAL A 90 -12.19 6.45 -8.17
N PHE A 91 -11.20 6.70 -7.30
CA PHE A 91 -10.98 8.02 -6.73
C PHE A 91 -10.49 9.04 -7.78
N ALA A 92 -9.67 8.61 -8.74
CA ALA A 92 -9.19 9.47 -9.82
C ALA A 92 -10.33 10.07 -10.65
N ARG A 93 -11.43 9.32 -10.87
CA ARG A 93 -12.63 9.80 -11.58
C ARG A 93 -13.34 10.97 -10.91
N PHE A 94 -13.15 11.17 -9.61
CA PHE A 94 -13.74 12.27 -8.86
C PHE A 94 -12.84 13.51 -8.80
N THR A 95 -11.70 13.49 -9.50
CA THR A 95 -10.74 14.60 -9.51
C THR A 95 -10.60 15.21 -10.90
N SER A 96 -10.28 16.50 -10.94
CA SER A 96 -10.07 17.25 -12.18
C SER A 96 -8.79 16.83 -12.94
N THR A 97 -7.86 16.13 -12.28
CA THR A 97 -6.55 15.74 -12.84
C THR A 97 -6.24 14.27 -12.55
N PRO A 98 -6.92 13.32 -13.22
CA PRO A 98 -6.91 11.90 -12.86
C PRO A 98 -5.52 11.26 -12.91
N GLU A 99 -4.69 11.58 -13.90
CA GLU A 99 -3.33 11.02 -14.03
C GLU A 99 -2.41 11.44 -12.87
N SER A 100 -2.41 12.74 -12.54
CA SER A 100 -1.67 13.27 -11.41
C SER A 100 -2.13 12.66 -10.08
N PHE A 101 -3.44 12.40 -9.97
CA PHE A 101 -4.04 11.83 -8.78
C PHE A 101 -3.67 10.37 -8.62
N GLU A 102 -3.71 9.56 -9.69
CA GLU A 102 -3.40 8.13 -9.62
C GLU A 102 -1.95 7.86 -9.22
N VAL A 103 -1.00 8.61 -9.81
CA VAL A 103 0.42 8.55 -9.42
C VAL A 103 0.60 8.94 -7.95
N SER A 104 -0.07 10.00 -7.52
CA SER A 104 -0.02 10.50 -6.15
C SER A 104 -0.66 9.53 -5.15
N TYR A 105 -1.77 8.89 -5.53
CA TYR A 105 -2.46 7.86 -4.77
C TYR A 105 -1.57 6.64 -4.59
N GLY A 106 -0.91 6.17 -5.65
CA GLY A 106 0.05 5.07 -5.58
C GLY A 106 1.20 5.38 -4.62
N LEU A 107 1.80 6.58 -4.74
CA LEU A 107 2.87 7.03 -3.86
C LEU A 107 2.42 7.11 -2.40
N GLY A 108 1.24 7.68 -2.16
CA GLY A 108 0.58 7.74 -0.85
C GLY A 108 0.35 6.35 -0.28
N SER A 109 -0.16 5.41 -1.07
CA SER A 109 -0.43 4.04 -0.64
C SER A 109 0.85 3.31 -0.21
N VAL A 110 1.95 3.49 -0.92
CA VAL A 110 3.25 2.92 -0.53
C VAL A 110 3.74 3.57 0.77
N CYS A 111 3.60 4.89 0.91
CA CYS A 111 3.97 5.61 2.13
C CYS A 111 3.17 5.11 3.34
N GLY A 112 1.84 4.99 3.21
CA GLY A 112 0.97 4.45 4.26
C GLY A 112 1.34 3.02 4.66
N LEU A 113 1.69 2.17 3.69
CA LEU A 113 2.15 0.81 3.95
C LEU A 113 3.47 0.80 4.74
N VAL A 114 4.45 1.61 4.33
CA VAL A 114 5.75 1.70 4.98
C VAL A 114 5.59 2.18 6.43
N VAL A 115 4.80 3.24 6.64
CA VAL A 115 4.51 3.77 7.98
C VAL A 115 3.80 2.71 8.83
N TYR A 116 2.80 2.04 8.27
CA TYR A 116 2.08 0.97 8.97
C TYR A 116 3.01 -0.17 9.37
N ARG A 117 3.89 -0.65 8.46
CA ARG A 117 4.78 -1.78 8.73
C ARG A 117 5.94 -1.43 9.65
N LEU A 118 6.40 -0.18 9.59
CA LEU A 118 7.34 0.37 10.57
C LEU A 118 6.73 0.31 11.97
N TRP A 119 5.49 0.79 12.10
CA TRP A 119 4.78 0.79 13.37
C TRP A 119 4.38 -0.61 13.83
N PHE A 120 3.67 -1.37 13.00
CA PHE A 120 3.22 -2.74 13.21
C PHE A 120 4.02 -3.71 12.33
N GLY A 121 4.98 -4.39 12.92
CA GLY A 121 5.91 -5.28 12.21
C GLY A 121 7.33 -5.13 12.73
N LEU A 122 7.82 -3.88 12.79
CA LEU A 122 9.14 -3.56 13.35
C LEU A 122 9.06 -3.10 14.81
N LEU A 123 8.28 -2.04 15.10
CA LEU A 123 8.21 -1.46 16.45
C LEU A 123 7.22 -2.19 17.36
N HIS A 124 6.05 -2.58 16.85
CA HIS A 124 4.99 -3.26 17.59
C HIS A 124 4.67 -4.62 16.97
N PRO A 125 4.15 -5.57 17.76
CA PRO A 125 3.62 -6.82 17.24
C PRO A 125 2.45 -6.57 16.28
N LEU A 126 2.26 -7.47 15.32
CA LEU A 126 1.16 -7.39 14.36
C LEU A 126 -0.18 -7.59 15.07
N PRO A 127 -1.18 -6.73 14.80
CA PRO A 127 -2.51 -6.91 15.37
C PRO A 127 -3.21 -8.16 14.79
N GLY A 128 -4.19 -8.66 15.53
CA GLY A 128 -5.07 -9.76 15.11
C GLY A 128 -4.64 -11.16 15.57
N PRO A 129 -5.60 -12.08 15.75
CA PRO A 129 -5.34 -13.41 16.28
C PRO A 129 -4.32 -14.15 15.42
N GLU A 130 -3.40 -14.85 16.08
CA GLU A 130 -2.65 -15.90 15.43
C GLU A 130 -3.69 -16.91 14.95
N SER A 131 -3.67 -17.26 13.66
CA SER A 131 -4.50 -18.35 13.18
C SER A 131 -3.97 -19.62 13.86
N GLU A 132 -4.50 -19.91 15.04
CA GLU A 132 -4.28 -21.16 15.72
C GLU A 132 -4.75 -22.26 14.78
N THR A 133 -3.84 -23.21 14.62
CA THR A 133 -4.00 -24.52 14.04
C THR A 133 -5.42 -25.03 14.26
N HIS A 134 -6.12 -25.29 13.16
CA HIS A 134 -7.36 -26.04 13.19
C HIS A 134 -6.98 -27.45 13.69
N GLU A 135 -7.11 -27.73 14.98
CA GLU A 135 -7.16 -29.11 15.47
C GLU A 135 -8.37 -29.75 14.79
N PRO A 136 -8.19 -30.86 14.04
CA PRO A 136 -9.33 -31.61 13.57
C PRO A 136 -10.01 -32.18 14.81
N ALA A 137 -11.27 -31.76 15.03
CA ALA A 137 -12.14 -32.41 15.99
C ALA A 137 -12.23 -33.89 15.62
N THR A 138 -11.61 -34.74 16.43
CA THR A 138 -11.84 -36.18 16.41
C THR A 138 -13.15 -36.43 17.15
N GLU A 139 -14.20 -36.78 16.41
CA GLU A 139 -15.33 -37.59 16.91
C GLU A 139 -15.37 -38.90 16.13
#